data_AF-A0A662VIQ1-F1
#
_entry.id   AF-A0A662VIQ1-F1
#
_cell.length_a   1.000
_cell.length_b   1.000
_cell.length_c   1.000
_cell.angle_alpha   90.00
_cell.angle_beta   90.00
_cell.angle_gamma   90.00
#
_symmetry.space_group_name_H-M   'P 1'
#
loop_
_entity.id
_entity.type
_entity.pdbx_description
1 polymer ?
#
loop_
_entity_poly.entity_id
_entity_poly.type
_entity_poly.pdbx_seq_one_letter_code
_entity_poly.pdbx_strand_id
1 'polypeptide(L)'
;MSKSLEEQCVSRWSRLLKKRELVAYYLLCGLEGGRVWNIGEAVDYLIRELCLSRKTAINIIRRFKRMGLLEPKDQVSFECVGLKTYLEEIVKSYVCLRKRRC
;
A
#
# COMPACT_ATOMS: atom_id res chain seq x y z
N MET A 1 -7.64 21.29 -17.16
CA MET A 1 -6.88 20.37 -18.05
C MET A 1 -7.46 18.99 -17.90
N SER A 2 -8.26 18.56 -18.87
CA SER A 2 -8.91 17.25 -18.87
C SER A 2 -7.85 16.18 -19.13
N LYS A 3 -7.64 15.27 -18.17
CA LYS A 3 -6.80 14.08 -18.36
C LYS A 3 -7.32 13.27 -19.54
N SER A 4 -6.41 12.75 -20.37
CA SER A 4 -6.81 11.91 -21.51
C SER A 4 -7.56 10.67 -20.99
N LEU A 5 -8.48 10.12 -21.78
CA LEU A 5 -9.25 8.92 -21.39
C LEU A 5 -8.32 7.75 -20.99
N GLU A 6 -7.10 7.70 -21.51
CA GLU A 6 -6.08 6.70 -21.16
C GLU A 6 -5.59 6.82 -19.73
N GLU A 7 -5.40 8.04 -19.23
CA GLU A 7 -4.95 8.31 -17.85
C GLU A 7 -6.01 7.94 -16.81
N GLN A 8 -7.27 7.75 -17.19
CA GLN A 8 -8.37 7.46 -16.25
C GLN A 8 -8.41 6.00 -15.77
N CYS A 9 -7.77 5.07 -16.50
CA CYS A 9 -7.92 3.64 -16.23
C CYS A 9 -6.68 2.96 -15.67
N VAL A 10 -5.60 3.72 -15.48
CA VAL A 10 -4.37 3.24 -14.87
C VAL A 10 -4.45 3.51 -13.37
N SER A 11 -4.39 2.46 -12.55
CA SER A 11 -4.26 2.58 -11.10
C SER A 11 -3.00 3.38 -10.74
N ARG A 12 -3.09 4.21 -9.70
CA ARG A 12 -1.93 4.84 -9.04
C ARG A 12 -0.88 3.81 -8.64
N TRP A 13 -1.30 2.56 -8.38
CA TRP A 13 -0.43 1.43 -8.07
C TRP A 13 -0.36 0.43 -9.23
N SER A 14 0.45 0.76 -10.24
CA SER A 14 0.71 -0.12 -11.39
C SER A 14 1.42 -1.43 -11.03
N ARG A 15 2.12 -1.48 -9.89
CA ARG A 15 2.81 -2.68 -9.39
C ARG A 15 2.11 -3.23 -8.15
N LEU A 16 1.56 -4.43 -8.25
CA LEU A 16 0.92 -5.10 -7.12
C LEU A 16 1.92 -5.47 -6.01
N LEU A 17 1.42 -5.50 -4.78
CA LEU A 17 2.15 -6.05 -3.65
C LEU A 17 2.35 -7.57 -3.85
N LYS A 18 3.57 -8.06 -3.58
CA LYS A 18 3.84 -9.50 -3.53
C LYS A 18 3.12 -10.10 -2.31
N LYS A 19 2.93 -11.42 -2.28
CA LYS A 19 2.22 -12.13 -1.18
C LYS A 19 2.65 -11.66 0.22
N ARG A 20 3.96 -11.66 0.52
CA ARG A 20 4.51 -11.21 1.82
C ARG A 20 4.20 -9.74 2.13
N GLU A 21 4.27 -8.89 1.11
CA GLU A 21 4.00 -7.45 1.26
C GLU A 21 2.52 -7.19 1.45
N LEU A 22 1.64 -7.93 0.76
CA LEU A 22 0.21 -7.83 0.96
C LEU A 22 -0.20 -8.23 2.38
N VAL A 23 0.40 -9.31 2.92
CA VAL A 23 0.15 -9.71 4.32
C VAL A 23 0.68 -8.66 5.30
N ALA A 24 1.90 -8.15 5.10
CA ALA A 24 2.44 -7.08 5.94
C ALA A 24 1.56 -5.81 5.90
N TYR A 25 1.04 -5.48 4.72
CA TYR A 25 0.14 -4.34 4.54
C TYR A 25 -1.21 -4.58 5.22
N TYR A 26 -1.78 -5.78 5.11
CA TYR A 26 -2.98 -6.16 5.87
C TYR A 26 -2.77 -6.04 7.38
N LEU A 27 -1.63 -6.50 7.91
CA LEU A 27 -1.37 -6.43 9.35
C LEU A 27 -1.22 -4.99 9.86
N LEU A 28 -0.63 -4.10 9.07
CA LEU A 28 -0.46 -2.70 9.45
C LEU A 28 -1.71 -1.84 9.18
N CYS A 29 -2.47 -2.16 8.13
CA CYS A 29 -3.40 -1.26 7.47
C CYS A 29 -4.79 -1.89 7.18
N GLY A 30 -5.01 -3.14 7.59
CA GLY A 30 -6.24 -3.90 7.37
C GLY A 30 -7.36 -3.57 8.36
N LEU A 31 -7.04 -2.93 9.49
CA LEU A 31 -8.02 -2.31 10.36
C LEU A 31 -8.40 -0.96 9.77
N GLU A 32 -9.69 -0.70 9.56
CA GLU A 32 -10.14 0.56 8.95
C GLU A 32 -9.73 1.77 9.81
N GLY A 33 -8.81 2.57 9.25
CA GLY A 33 -8.62 4.01 9.49
C GLY A 33 -8.14 4.44 10.88
N GLY A 34 -7.00 5.12 10.95
CA GLY A 34 -6.67 5.95 12.11
C GLY A 34 -5.50 5.48 12.97
N ARG A 35 -4.94 4.28 12.76
CA ARG A 35 -3.70 3.93 13.45
C ARG A 35 -2.52 4.66 12.81
N VAL A 36 -2.01 5.66 13.52
CA VAL A 36 -0.71 6.26 13.25
C VAL A 36 0.36 5.31 13.78
N TRP A 37 1.32 4.98 12.93
CA TRP A 37 2.44 4.13 13.24
C TRP A 37 3.72 4.95 13.28
N ASN A 38 4.51 4.81 14.34
CA ASN A 38 5.92 5.13 14.25
C ASN A 38 6.64 4.10 13.36
N ILE A 39 7.62 4.53 12.56
CA ILE A 39 8.37 3.66 11.65
C ILE A 39 9.07 2.52 12.40
N GLY A 40 9.68 2.80 13.55
CA GLY A 40 10.35 1.80 14.37
C GLY A 40 9.38 0.74 14.88
N GLU A 41 8.25 1.20 15.44
CA GLU A 41 7.19 0.32 15.93
C GLU A 41 6.60 -0.57 14.83
N ALA A 42 6.34 -0.01 13.64
CA ALA A 42 5.84 -0.79 12.51
C ALA A 42 6.86 -1.85 12.06
N VAL A 43 8.15 -1.52 12.06
CA VAL A 43 9.22 -2.50 11.75
C VAL A 43 9.25 -3.62 12.79
N ASP A 44 9.25 -3.27 14.07
CA ASP A 44 9.31 -4.27 15.15
C ASP A 44 8.05 -5.14 15.19
N TYR A 45 6.88 -4.55 14.91
CA TYR A 45 5.62 -5.27 14.73
C TYR A 45 5.74 -6.31 13.60
N LEU A 46 6.22 -5.90 12.41
CA LEU A 46 6.40 -6.83 11.29
C LEU A 46 7.44 -7.91 11.56
N ILE A 47 8.50 -7.61 12.33
CA ILE A 47 9.49 -8.62 12.75
C ILE A 47 8.79 -9.68 13.62
N ARG A 48 7.99 -9.25 14.59
CA ARG A 48 7.31 -10.15 15.52
C ARG A 48 6.22 -10.99 14.86
N GLU A 49 5.33 -10.37 14.09
CA GLU A 49 4.17 -11.06 13.53
C GLU A 49 4.50 -11.95 12.32
N LEU A 50 5.56 -11.62 11.57
CA LEU A 50 5.93 -12.33 10.34
C LEU A 50 7.31 -12.99 10.38
N CYS A 51 7.96 -13.00 11.55
CA CYS A 51 9.31 -13.54 11.75
C CYS A 51 10.32 -13.01 10.72
N LEU A 52 10.22 -11.73 10.36
CA LEU A 52 11.07 -11.12 9.35
C LEU A 52 12.41 -10.66 9.94
N SER A 53 13.46 -10.68 9.13
CA SER A 53 14.65 -9.93 9.47
C SER A 53 14.34 -8.42 9.51
N ARG A 54 15.03 -7.67 10.38
CA ARG A 54 14.91 -6.20 10.44
C ARG A 54 15.14 -5.54 9.08
N LYS A 55 16.12 -6.03 8.31
CA LYS A 55 16.39 -5.56 6.94
C LYS A 55 15.18 -5.76 6.03
N THR A 56 14.53 -6.92 6.08
CA THR A 56 13.34 -7.23 5.28
C THR A 56 12.17 -6.32 5.67
N ALA A 57 11.89 -6.17 6.96
CA ALA A 57 10.81 -5.32 7.45
C ALA A 57 11.01 -3.85 7.02
N ILE A 58 12.22 -3.30 7.19
CA ILE A 58 12.55 -1.94 6.71
C ILE A 58 12.33 -1.80 5.20
N ASN A 59 12.74 -2.79 4.40
CA ASN A 59 12.56 -2.74 2.96
C ASN A 59 11.09 -2.76 2.53
N ILE A 60 10.24 -3.49 3.27
CA ILE A 60 8.79 -3.50 3.05
C ILE A 60 8.22 -2.09 3.31
N ILE A 61 8.51 -1.49 4.48
CA ILE A 61 8.05 -0.14 4.82
C ILE A 61 8.53 0.90 3.79
N ARG A 62 9.81 0.85 3.40
CA ARG A 62 10.37 1.73 2.36
C ARG A 62 9.67 1.56 1.02
N ARG A 63 9.29 0.33 0.65
CA ARG A 63 8.54 0.08 -0.58
C ARG A 63 7.13 0.67 -0.49
N PHE A 64 6.42 0.47 0.62
CA PHE A 64 5.10 1.08 0.81
C PHE A 64 5.14 2.60 0.72
N LYS A 65 6.13 3.24 1.37
CA LYS A 65 6.35 4.69 1.25
C LYS A 65 6.58 5.14 -0.19
N ARG A 66 7.46 4.46 -0.94
CA ARG A 66 7.70 4.77 -2.36
C ARG A 66 6.47 4.57 -3.24
N MET A 67 5.59 3.63 -2.88
CA MET A 67 4.33 3.40 -3.57
C MET A 67 3.23 4.40 -3.16
N GLY A 68 3.44 5.24 -2.14
CA GLY A 68 2.41 6.13 -1.63
C GLY A 68 1.28 5.41 -0.89
N LEU A 69 1.56 4.22 -0.34
CA LEU A 69 0.62 3.48 0.52
C LEU A 69 0.68 3.94 1.98
N LEU A 70 1.69 4.74 2.33
CA LEU A 70 1.87 5.34 3.65
C LEU A 70 1.84 6.86 3.49
N GLU A 71 0.93 7.52 4.20
CA GLU A 71 0.82 8.97 4.26
C GLU A 71 1.60 9.48 5.47
N PRO A 72 2.62 10.33 5.28
CA PRO A 72 3.40 10.86 6.39
C PRO A 72 2.52 11.77 7.27
N LYS A 73 2.60 11.59 8.59
CA LYS A 73 2.01 12.54 9.56
C LYS A 73 3.07 13.47 10.14
N ASP A 74 4.28 12.94 10.34
CA ASP A 74 5.47 13.69 10.75
C ASP A 74 6.74 13.04 10.14
N GLN A 75 7.92 13.35 10.67
CA GLN A 75 9.19 12.80 10.16
C GLN A 75 9.37 11.29 10.39
N VAL A 76 8.76 10.74 11.44
CA VAL A 76 8.97 9.37 11.92
C VAL A 76 7.69 8.54 11.98
N SER A 77 6.54 9.14 11.67
CA SER A 77 5.23 8.52 11.76
C SER A 77 4.45 8.60 10.45
N PHE A 78 3.62 7.59 10.21
CA PHE A 78 2.77 7.52 9.05
C PHE A 78 1.40 6.94 9.41
N GLU A 79 0.42 7.25 8.57
CA GLU A 79 -0.85 6.54 8.51
C GLU A 79 -0.88 5.71 7.23
N CYS A 80 -1.55 4.56 7.27
CA CYS A 80 -1.75 3.79 6.06
C CYS A 80 -2.87 4.38 5.20
N VAL A 81 -2.70 4.34 3.89
CA VAL A 81 -3.86 4.27 3.00
C VAL A 81 -4.63 3.00 3.32
N GLY A 82 -5.95 3.06 3.43
CA GLY A 82 -6.77 1.90 3.79
C GLY A 82 -6.63 0.75 2.78
N LEU A 83 -6.57 -0.49 3.26
CA LEU A 83 -6.47 -1.66 2.39
C LEU A 83 -7.62 -1.73 1.37
N LYS A 84 -8.83 -1.35 1.79
CA LYS A 84 -10.00 -1.28 0.91
C LYS A 84 -9.76 -0.33 -0.27
N THR A 85 -9.26 0.88 -0.01
CA THR A 85 -8.92 1.87 -1.03
C THR A 85 -7.89 1.31 -2.02
N TYR A 86 -6.85 0.63 -1.51
CA TYR A 86 -5.85 -0.02 -2.35
C TYR A 86 -6.46 -1.04 -3.31
N LEU A 87 -7.32 -1.93 -2.81
CA LEU A 87 -7.95 -2.97 -3.61
C LEU A 87 -8.98 -2.42 -4.59
N GLU A 88 -9.80 -1.44 -4.18
CA GLU A 88 -10.78 -0.80 -5.05
C GLU A 88 -10.11 -0.15 -6.27
N GLU A 89 -8.96 0.48 -6.09
CA GLU A 89 -8.24 1.11 -7.19
C GLU A 89 -7.68 0.08 -8.20
N ILE A 90 -7.20 -1.06 -7.70
CA ILE A 90 -6.78 -2.18 -8.56
C ILE A 90 -7.97 -2.72 -9.36
N VAL A 91 -9.11 -2.96 -8.69
CA VAL A 91 -10.32 -3.48 -9.34
C VAL A 91 -10.82 -2.51 -10.42
N LYS A 92 -10.89 -1.21 -10.11
CA LYS A 92 -11.30 -0.17 -11.07
C LYS A 92 -10.41 -0.17 -12.32
N SER A 93 -9.09 -0.22 -12.11
CA SER A 93 -8.13 -0.24 -13.22
C SER A 93 -8.26 -1.51 -14.06
N TYR A 94 -8.35 -2.68 -13.43
CA TYR A 94 -8.50 -3.96 -14.13
C TYR A 94 -9.79 -4.01 -14.96
N VAL A 95 -10.93 -3.67 -14.35
CA VAL A 95 -12.23 -3.70 -15.02
C VAL A 95 -12.25 -2.74 -16.21
N CYS A 96 -11.73 -1.52 -16.05
CA CYS A 96 -11.68 -0.59 -17.18
C CYS A 96 -10.81 -1.12 -18.32
N LEU A 97 -9.60 -1.62 -18.04
CA LEU A 97 -8.72 -2.17 -19.06
C LEU A 97 -9.33 -3.39 -19.76
N ARG A 98 -10.08 -4.23 -19.02
CA ARG A 98 -10.77 -5.39 -19.60
C ARG A 98 -11.91 -4.97 -20.53
N LYS A 99 -12.75 -4.01 -20.11
CA LYS A 99 -13.85 -3.49 -20.93
C LYS A 99 -13.41 -2.87 -22.25
N ARG A 100 -12.17 -2.38 -22.35
CA ARG A 100 -11.60 -1.86 -23.61
C ARG A 100 -11.16 -2.94 -24.60
N ARG A 101 -11.01 -4.18 -24.13
CA ARG A 101 -10.54 -5.33 -24.94
C ARG A 101 -11.68 -6.27 -25.34
N CYS A 102 -12.89 -5.99 -24.86
CA CYS A 102 -14.13 -6.66 -25.25
C CYS A 102 -14.84 -5.77 -26.26
#